data_AF-A0A8S0GYC3-F1
#
_entry.id   AF-A0A8S0GYC3-F1
#
_cell.length_a   1.000
_cell.length_b   1.000
_cell.length_c   1.000
_cell.angle_alpha   90.00
_cell.angle_beta   90.00
_cell.angle_gamma   90.00
#
_symmetry.space_group_name_H-M   'P 1'
#
loop_
_entity.id
_entity.type
_entity.pdbx_description
1 polymer ?
#
loop_
_entity_poly.entity_id
_entity_poly.type
_entity_poly.pdbx_seq_one_letter_code
_entity_poly.pdbx_strand_id
1 'polypeptide(L)'
;MHRMVLCLALALSLGGCIDYKWGHDWKADSPGGWQDASVVGFDKGTAFQLACGGSPLYVNVETHASHQLLSLFFIPLFSASDDDGHVWIRVSHPSLMACASPAQNPLLLKLDNRPIQAVGFSRRSGEGLGIIDLGPRELQGEQLSIEVNQALLPCAVAPMTLKKDSFFCLRATKFGGSTPCGR
;
A
#
# COMPACT_ATOMS: atom_id res chain seq x y z
N MET A 1 47.68 0.83 21.25
CA MET A 1 46.21 0.59 21.30
C MET A 1 45.40 1.53 20.40
N HIS A 2 45.68 2.84 20.34
CA HIS A 2 44.93 3.77 19.47
C HIS A 2 44.91 3.44 17.97
N ARG A 3 45.98 2.86 17.40
CA ARG A 3 46.03 2.46 15.99
C ARG A 3 45.07 1.31 15.65
N MET A 4 44.88 0.34 16.54
CA MET A 4 43.92 -0.75 16.32
C MET A 4 42.48 -0.24 16.39
N VAL A 5 42.17 0.67 17.32
CA VAL A 5 40.84 1.30 17.44
C VAL A 5 40.51 2.11 16.18
N LEU A 6 41.48 2.85 15.64
CA LEU A 6 41.30 3.61 14.40
C LEU A 6 41.06 2.70 13.19
N CYS A 7 41.83 1.62 13.05
CA CYS A 7 41.63 0.64 11.98
C CYS A 7 40.29 -0.11 12.11
N LEU A 8 39.85 -0.39 13.34
CA LEU A 8 38.55 -1.01 13.60
C LEU A 8 37.41 -0.04 13.25
N ALA A 9 37.53 1.24 13.61
CA ALA A 9 36.56 2.27 13.24
C ALA A 9 36.53 2.52 11.72
N LEU A 10 37.69 2.51 11.05
CA LEU A 10 37.79 2.55 9.59
C LEU A 10 37.16 1.31 8.94
N ALA A 11 37.41 0.11 9.45
CA ALA A 11 36.78 -1.12 8.96
C ALA A 11 35.26 -1.14 9.21
N LEU A 12 34.79 -0.58 10.33
CA LEU A 12 33.37 -0.45 10.65
C LEU A 12 32.65 0.62 9.81
N SER A 13 33.35 1.68 9.42
CA SER A 13 32.83 2.73 8.52
C SER A 13 32.92 2.35 7.03
N LEU A 14 33.84 1.45 6.67
CA LEU A 14 33.95 0.86 5.33
C LEU A 14 33.11 -0.42 5.17
N GLY A 15 32.80 -1.10 6.27
CA GLY A 15 31.88 -2.23 6.34
C GLY A 15 30.46 -1.72 6.18
N GLY A 16 30.02 -1.55 4.94
CA GLY A 16 28.68 -1.06 4.62
C GLY A 16 27.61 -1.81 5.41
N CYS A 17 26.60 -1.08 5.88
CA CYS A 17 25.44 -1.70 6.49
C CYS A 17 24.66 -2.47 5.39
N ILE A 18 24.01 -3.56 5.76
CA ILE A 18 23.09 -4.26 4.86
C ILE A 18 21.70 -4.06 5.41
N ASP A 19 20.82 -3.57 4.55
CA ASP A 19 19.44 -3.32 4.85
C ASP A 19 18.56 -4.32 4.09
N TYR A 20 17.69 -4.98 4.83
CA TYR A 20 16.74 -5.98 4.35
C TYR A 20 15.38 -5.31 4.31
N LYS A 21 14.74 -5.27 3.14
CA LYS A 21 13.39 -4.75 3.03
C LYS A 21 12.51 -5.79 2.37
N TRP A 22 11.39 -6.09 2.99
CA TRP A 22 10.39 -7.00 2.46
C TRP A 22 9.00 -6.46 2.74
N GLY A 23 8.04 -6.90 1.96
CA GLY A 23 6.69 -6.44 2.10
C GLY A 23 5.82 -7.01 1.02
N HIS A 24 4.66 -6.41 0.88
CA HIS A 24 3.72 -6.74 -0.16
C HIS A 24 3.02 -5.48 -0.64
N ASP A 25 2.56 -5.53 -1.87
CA ASP A 25 1.70 -4.54 -2.46
C ASP A 25 0.50 -5.20 -3.11
N TRP A 26 -0.46 -4.38 -3.53
CA TRP A 26 -1.63 -4.83 -4.26
C TRP A 26 -1.49 -4.39 -5.72
N LYS A 27 -1.45 -5.34 -6.64
CA LYS A 27 -1.34 -5.09 -8.09
C LYS A 27 -2.60 -5.53 -8.80
N ALA A 28 -2.95 -4.85 -9.89
CA ALA A 28 -4.06 -5.27 -10.75
C ALA A 28 -3.83 -6.69 -11.29
N ASP A 29 -4.78 -7.58 -11.07
CA ASP A 29 -4.81 -8.93 -11.65
C ASP A 29 -5.89 -9.02 -12.73
N SER A 30 -7.10 -8.54 -12.40
CA SER A 30 -8.21 -8.43 -13.34
C SER A 30 -8.87 -7.06 -13.20
N PRO A 31 -8.71 -6.15 -14.19
CA PRO A 31 -9.17 -4.77 -14.05
C PRO A 31 -10.69 -4.61 -14.22
N GLY A 32 -11.45 -5.58 -14.74
CA GLY A 32 -12.92 -5.52 -14.72
C GLY A 32 -13.58 -4.31 -15.42
N GLY A 33 -12.88 -3.62 -16.32
CA GLY A 33 -13.34 -2.37 -16.97
C GLY A 33 -12.79 -1.08 -16.34
N TRP A 34 -12.04 -1.20 -15.25
CA TRP A 34 -11.24 -0.13 -14.68
C TRP A 34 -10.00 0.12 -15.54
N GLN A 35 -9.56 1.38 -15.60
CA GLN A 35 -8.34 1.77 -16.28
C GLN A 35 -7.28 2.11 -15.26
N ASP A 36 -6.04 1.70 -15.52
CA ASP A 36 -4.90 2.08 -14.69
C ASP A 36 -4.67 3.60 -14.81
N ALA A 37 -4.62 4.26 -13.66
CA ALA A 37 -4.35 5.69 -13.49
C ALA A 37 -3.10 5.92 -12.62
N SER A 38 -2.30 4.87 -12.40
CA SER A 38 -1.08 4.92 -11.58
C SER A 38 -0.05 5.83 -12.24
N VAL A 39 0.48 6.79 -11.47
CA VAL A 39 1.58 7.63 -11.92
C VAL A 39 2.89 6.86 -11.79
N VAL A 40 3.58 6.67 -12.92
CA VAL A 40 4.88 6.00 -12.98
C VAL A 40 5.86 6.68 -12.01
N GLY A 41 6.41 5.92 -11.07
CA GLY A 41 7.38 6.39 -10.08
C GLY A 41 6.81 6.81 -8.71
N PHE A 42 5.49 6.67 -8.48
CA PHE A 42 4.91 6.82 -7.15
C PHE A 42 4.85 5.48 -6.42
N ASP A 43 5.83 5.23 -5.54
CA ASP A 43 6.06 3.93 -4.87
C ASP A 43 5.04 3.56 -3.78
N LYS A 44 3.88 4.22 -3.69
CA LYS A 44 2.97 4.09 -2.54
C LYS A 44 1.54 3.64 -2.84
N GLY A 45 1.26 3.14 -4.04
CA GLY A 45 -0.05 2.55 -4.32
C GLY A 45 -0.30 2.27 -5.79
N THR A 46 -1.47 1.72 -6.07
CA THR A 46 -2.01 1.54 -7.43
C THR A 46 -3.29 2.37 -7.55
N ALA A 47 -3.39 3.15 -8.61
CA ALA A 47 -4.53 4.03 -8.85
C ALA A 47 -5.31 3.56 -10.07
N PHE A 48 -6.63 3.68 -10.00
CA PHE A 48 -7.54 3.27 -11.04
C PHE A 48 -8.61 4.33 -11.25
N GLN A 49 -9.08 4.41 -12.49
CA GLN A 49 -10.20 5.25 -12.86
C GLN A 49 -11.28 4.42 -13.56
N LEU A 50 -12.52 4.83 -13.35
CA LEU A 50 -13.69 4.22 -13.96
C LEU A 50 -14.64 5.28 -14.49
N ALA A 51 -15.14 5.10 -15.70
CA ALA A 51 -16.20 5.94 -16.24
C ALA A 51 -17.50 5.74 -15.44
N CYS A 52 -17.97 6.78 -14.76
CA CYS A 52 -19.08 6.72 -13.81
C CYS A 52 -20.08 7.85 -14.10
N GLY A 53 -20.76 7.76 -15.25
CA GLY A 53 -21.64 8.82 -15.74
C GLY A 53 -20.86 10.03 -16.29
N GLY A 54 -21.22 11.24 -15.85
CA GLY A 54 -20.61 12.49 -16.33
C GLY A 54 -19.25 12.83 -15.70
N SER A 55 -18.77 12.04 -14.73
CA SER A 55 -17.46 12.21 -14.09
C SER A 55 -16.84 10.85 -13.78
N PRO A 56 -15.51 10.71 -13.85
CA PRO A 56 -14.85 9.45 -13.49
C PRO A 56 -14.83 9.24 -11.97
N LEU A 57 -14.93 7.98 -11.56
CA LEU A 57 -14.63 7.50 -10.22
C LEU A 57 -13.15 7.14 -10.14
N TYR A 58 -12.42 7.73 -9.19
CA TYR A 58 -11.03 7.39 -8.92
C TYR A 58 -10.91 6.55 -7.66
N VAL A 59 -10.12 5.49 -7.72
CA VAL A 59 -9.77 4.65 -6.57
C VAL A 59 -8.26 4.50 -6.50
N ASN A 60 -7.66 4.87 -5.38
CA ASN A 60 -6.23 4.66 -5.11
C ASN A 60 -6.08 3.72 -3.91
N VAL A 61 -5.31 2.66 -4.08
CA VAL A 61 -5.03 1.66 -3.04
C VAL A 61 -3.59 1.81 -2.61
N GLU A 62 -3.38 2.27 -1.38
CA GLU A 62 -2.07 2.56 -0.78
C GLU A 62 -1.77 1.55 0.33
N THR A 63 -0.69 0.79 0.22
CA THR A 63 -0.19 -0.04 1.32
C THR A 63 0.71 0.81 2.23
N HIS A 64 0.48 0.75 3.54
CA HIS A 64 1.40 1.32 4.51
C HIS A 64 2.71 0.51 4.56
N ALA A 65 3.73 1.13 5.12
CA ALA A 65 5.16 0.79 4.96
C ALA A 65 5.50 -0.71 4.87
N SER A 66 6.50 -1.01 4.06
CA SER A 66 7.16 -2.32 4.03
C SER A 66 8.05 -2.53 5.25
N HIS A 67 8.16 -3.76 5.72
CA HIS A 67 9.14 -4.13 6.73
C HIS A 67 10.56 -3.81 6.31
N GLN A 68 11.33 -3.32 7.27
CA GLN A 68 12.74 -3.01 7.10
C GLN A 68 13.53 -3.51 8.32
N LEU A 69 14.56 -4.31 8.07
CA LEU A 69 15.50 -4.79 9.07
C LEU A 69 16.91 -4.32 8.72
N LEU A 70 17.53 -3.63 9.66
CA LEU A 70 18.89 -3.13 9.49
C LEU A 70 19.88 -4.10 10.13
N SER A 71 20.97 -4.38 9.41
CA SER A 71 22.04 -5.24 9.89
C SER A 71 23.42 -4.60 9.69
N LEU A 72 24.36 -5.01 10.55
CA LEU A 72 25.77 -4.77 10.36
C LEU A 72 26.47 -6.12 10.27
N PHE A 73 27.23 -6.37 9.20
CA PHE A 73 27.86 -7.67 8.93
C PHE A 73 26.90 -8.86 9.07
N PHE A 74 25.68 -8.76 8.54
CA PHE A 74 24.63 -9.80 8.63
C PHE A 74 24.10 -10.08 10.05
N ILE A 75 24.51 -9.31 11.05
CA ILE A 75 23.95 -9.37 12.40
C ILE A 75 22.77 -8.39 12.45
N PRO A 76 21.52 -8.86 12.66
CA PRO A 76 20.35 -8.01 12.74
C PRO A 76 20.47 -7.09 13.97
N LEU A 77 20.28 -5.78 13.79
CA LEU A 77 20.39 -4.80 14.86
C LEU A 77 19.02 -4.39 15.41
N PHE A 78 18.09 -4.01 14.53
CA PHE A 78 16.73 -3.59 14.90
C PHE A 78 15.79 -3.57 13.69
N SER A 79 14.48 -3.72 13.95
CA SER A 79 13.41 -3.42 12.99
C SER A 79 13.23 -1.91 12.90
N ALA A 80 13.22 -1.35 11.70
CA ALA A 80 12.96 0.07 11.47
C ALA A 80 11.48 0.36 11.18
N SER A 81 10.64 -0.67 11.00
CA SER A 81 9.22 -0.52 10.73
C SER A 81 8.43 -1.76 11.17
N ASP A 82 7.46 -1.54 12.06
CA ASP A 82 6.53 -2.57 12.58
C ASP A 82 5.08 -2.35 12.09
N ASP A 83 4.84 -1.37 11.21
CA ASP A 83 3.49 -1.03 10.76
C ASP A 83 3.06 -1.94 9.60
N ASP A 84 2.60 -3.12 9.97
CA ASP A 84 2.23 -4.17 9.03
C ASP A 84 0.80 -4.01 8.54
N GLY A 85 0.67 -3.90 7.22
CA GLY A 85 -0.52 -4.38 6.53
C GLY A 85 -1.76 -3.52 6.71
N HIS A 86 -1.63 -2.24 7.00
CA HIS A 86 -2.72 -1.31 6.74
C HIS A 86 -2.81 -1.01 5.24
N VAL A 87 -4.02 -1.05 4.70
CA VAL A 87 -4.31 -0.61 3.33
C VAL A 87 -5.30 0.54 3.38
N TRP A 88 -4.91 1.66 2.78
CA TRP A 88 -5.79 2.81 2.61
C TRP A 88 -6.35 2.82 1.20
N ILE A 89 -7.67 2.78 1.10
CA ILE A 89 -8.38 2.91 -0.17
C ILE A 89 -8.99 4.30 -0.20
N ARG A 90 -8.43 5.17 -1.03
CA ARG A 90 -8.98 6.49 -1.30
C ARG A 90 -9.88 6.41 -2.50
N VAL A 91 -11.10 6.91 -2.37
CA VAL A 91 -12.10 6.91 -3.42
C VAL A 91 -12.58 8.34 -3.65
N SER A 92 -12.61 8.81 -4.89
CA SER A 92 -13.01 10.18 -5.22
C SER A 92 -13.97 10.21 -6.40
N HIS A 93 -15.08 10.89 -6.20
CA HIS A 93 -16.10 11.17 -7.21
C HIS A 93 -17.01 12.31 -6.71
N PRO A 94 -17.40 13.29 -7.55
CA PRO A 94 -18.11 14.50 -7.09
C PRO A 94 -19.42 14.24 -6.32
N SER A 95 -20.12 13.16 -6.64
CA SER A 95 -21.39 12.80 -5.97
C SER A 95 -21.22 12.06 -4.63
N LEU A 96 -19.98 11.82 -4.18
CA LEU A 96 -19.74 11.17 -2.89
C LEU A 96 -20.04 12.11 -1.74
N MET A 97 -20.87 11.64 -0.82
CA MET A 97 -20.96 12.22 0.52
C MET A 97 -19.76 11.77 1.37
N ALA A 98 -19.52 12.47 2.48
CA ALA A 98 -18.46 12.11 3.42
C ALA A 98 -18.59 10.63 3.82
N CYS A 99 -17.60 9.81 3.45
CA CYS A 99 -17.56 8.38 3.75
C CYS A 99 -17.24 8.19 5.24
N ALA A 100 -18.22 8.42 6.11
CA ALA A 100 -18.07 8.40 7.55
C ALA A 100 -18.65 7.15 8.21
N SER A 101 -19.35 6.30 7.45
CA SER A 101 -20.02 5.11 7.95
C SER A 101 -20.13 4.01 6.89
N PRO A 102 -20.34 2.73 7.28
CA PRO A 102 -20.54 1.63 6.34
C PRO A 102 -21.69 1.86 5.34
N ALA A 103 -22.77 2.52 5.78
CA ALA A 103 -23.91 2.84 4.91
C ALA A 103 -23.57 3.86 3.81
N GLN A 104 -22.50 4.63 3.99
CA GLN A 104 -22.00 5.63 3.05
C GLN A 104 -20.76 5.14 2.29
N ASN A 105 -20.41 3.86 2.42
CA ASN A 105 -19.26 3.28 1.73
C ASN A 105 -19.58 3.03 0.24
N PRO A 106 -18.95 3.76 -0.69
CA PRO A 106 -19.21 3.62 -2.12
C PRO A 106 -18.57 2.36 -2.73
N LEU A 107 -17.80 1.61 -1.95
CA LEU A 107 -17.13 0.39 -2.40
C LEU A 107 -17.58 -0.83 -1.59
N LEU A 108 -17.81 -1.94 -2.29
CA LEU A 108 -17.96 -3.26 -1.71
C LEU A 108 -16.61 -3.98 -1.83
N LEU A 109 -16.02 -4.32 -0.70
CA LEU A 109 -14.69 -4.91 -0.62
C LEU A 109 -14.80 -6.38 -0.24
N LYS A 110 -14.09 -7.25 -0.98
CA LYS A 110 -14.01 -8.67 -0.67
C LYS A 110 -12.56 -9.12 -0.64
N LEU A 111 -12.18 -9.90 0.36
CA LEU A 111 -10.89 -10.60 0.41
C LEU A 111 -11.13 -12.08 0.11
N ASP A 112 -10.44 -12.64 -0.87
CA ASP A 112 -10.59 -14.04 -1.30
C ASP A 112 -12.07 -14.44 -1.49
N ASN A 113 -12.82 -13.55 -2.15
CA ASN A 113 -14.25 -13.66 -2.42
C ASN A 113 -15.17 -13.64 -1.18
N ARG A 114 -14.67 -13.21 -0.01
CA ARG A 114 -15.45 -13.01 1.22
C ARG A 114 -15.59 -11.51 1.53
N PRO A 115 -16.79 -11.00 1.83
CA PRO A 115 -16.96 -9.60 2.21
C PRO A 115 -16.10 -9.22 3.43
N ILE A 116 -15.39 -8.10 3.35
CA ILE A 116 -14.68 -7.52 4.49
C ILE A 116 -15.72 -6.81 5.38
N GLN A 117 -15.78 -7.20 6.66
CA GLN A 117 -16.84 -6.72 7.56
C GLN A 117 -16.42 -5.49 8.38
N ALA A 118 -15.15 -5.41 8.75
CA ALA A 118 -14.64 -4.31 9.56
C ALA A 118 -13.82 -3.36 8.69
N VAL A 119 -14.45 -2.29 8.23
CA VAL A 119 -13.76 -1.21 7.52
C VAL A 119 -13.70 0.04 8.39
N GLY A 120 -12.53 0.66 8.48
CA GLY A 120 -12.33 1.95 9.11
C GLY A 120 -12.63 3.09 8.14
N PHE A 121 -13.06 4.23 8.67
CA PHE A 121 -13.28 5.46 7.89
C PHE A 121 -12.44 6.59 8.46
N SER A 122 -11.61 7.21 7.62
CA SER A 122 -10.77 8.32 8.08
C SER A 122 -11.59 9.58 8.33
N ARG A 123 -11.23 10.33 9.38
CA ARG A 123 -11.75 11.70 9.62
C ARG A 123 -11.36 12.70 8.53
N ARG A 124 -10.40 12.34 7.67
CA ARG A 124 -10.00 13.15 6.51
C ARG A 124 -10.91 12.95 5.30
N SER A 125 -11.88 12.04 5.37
CA SER A 125 -12.93 11.92 4.37
C SER A 125 -13.81 13.18 4.37
N GLY A 126 -14.33 13.55 3.21
CA GLY A 126 -15.16 14.74 3.00
C GLY A 126 -16.03 14.60 1.76
N GLU A 127 -16.70 15.68 1.37
CA GLU A 127 -17.44 15.70 0.11
C GLU A 127 -16.50 15.42 -1.07
N GLY A 128 -16.90 14.51 -1.95
CA GLY A 128 -16.11 14.10 -3.10
C GLY A 128 -14.92 13.18 -2.80
N LEU A 129 -14.65 12.84 -1.53
CA LEU A 129 -13.52 12.01 -1.11
C LEU A 129 -13.85 11.09 0.06
N GLY A 130 -13.77 9.79 -0.16
CA GLY A 130 -13.75 8.76 0.87
C GLY A 130 -12.37 8.20 1.11
N ILE A 131 -12.04 7.91 2.37
CA ILE A 131 -10.83 7.18 2.73
C ILE A 131 -11.21 6.04 3.66
N ILE A 132 -11.05 4.82 3.15
CA ILE A 132 -11.31 3.57 3.83
C ILE A 132 -9.98 3.01 4.34
N ASP A 133 -9.94 2.62 5.61
CA ASP A 133 -8.77 2.02 6.26
C ASP A 133 -9.07 0.54 6.55
N LEU A 134 -8.25 -0.34 5.99
CA LEU A 134 -8.30 -1.77 6.24
C LEU A 134 -7.14 -2.14 7.15
N GLY A 135 -7.45 -2.65 8.34
CA GLY A 135 -6.44 -3.12 9.27
C GLY A 135 -5.86 -4.48 8.89
N PRO A 136 -4.68 -4.85 9.41
CA PRO A 136 -3.97 -6.08 9.04
C PRO A 136 -4.76 -7.38 9.23
N ARG A 137 -5.70 -7.40 10.20
CA ARG A 137 -6.56 -8.57 10.43
C ARG A 137 -7.48 -8.86 9.24
N GLU A 138 -7.95 -7.83 8.56
CA GLU A 138 -8.86 -7.93 7.42
C GLU A 138 -8.12 -8.22 6.11
N LEU A 139 -6.79 -8.28 6.14
CA LEU A 139 -5.92 -8.44 4.97
C LEU A 139 -5.10 -9.74 5.01
N GLN A 140 -5.57 -10.73 5.79
CA GLN A 140 -5.04 -12.09 5.83
C GLN A 140 -5.54 -12.93 4.64
N GLY A 141 -5.18 -12.51 3.43
CA GLY A 141 -5.58 -13.15 2.18
C GLY A 141 -4.71 -12.70 1.01
N GLU A 142 -5.02 -13.17 -0.19
CA GLU A 142 -4.17 -13.01 -1.38
C GLU A 142 -4.83 -12.18 -2.48
N GLN A 143 -6.16 -12.09 -2.52
CA GLN A 143 -6.91 -11.36 -3.53
C GLN A 143 -7.89 -10.37 -2.91
N LEU A 144 -7.76 -9.09 -3.24
CA LEU A 144 -8.67 -8.02 -2.85
C LEU A 144 -9.54 -7.63 -4.06
N SER A 145 -10.83 -7.90 -3.98
CA SER A 145 -11.81 -7.46 -4.97
C SER A 145 -12.45 -6.14 -4.52
N ILE A 146 -12.50 -5.18 -5.44
CA ILE A 146 -13.12 -3.86 -5.28
C ILE A 146 -14.28 -3.75 -6.27
N GLU A 147 -15.47 -3.56 -5.75
CA GLU A 147 -16.71 -3.42 -6.51
C GLU A 147 -17.38 -2.09 -6.13
N VAL A 148 -18.08 -1.45 -7.07
CA VAL A 148 -18.82 -0.21 -6.79
C VAL A 148 -20.16 -0.55 -6.13
N ASN A 149 -20.48 0.12 -5.03
CA ASN A 149 -21.79 0.04 -4.42
C ASN A 149 -22.80 0.84 -5.26
N GLN A 150 -23.55 0.13 -6.10
CA GLN A 150 -24.51 0.73 -7.03
C GLN A 150 -25.65 1.52 -6.37
N ALA A 151 -25.91 1.28 -5.07
CA ALA A 151 -26.90 2.05 -4.33
C ALA A 151 -26.45 3.49 -4.04
N LEU A 152 -25.14 3.75 -4.05
CA LEU A 152 -24.56 5.07 -3.78
C LEU A 152 -24.00 5.73 -5.04
N LEU A 153 -23.45 4.94 -5.96
CA LEU A 153 -22.96 5.41 -7.25
C LEU A 153 -23.46 4.47 -8.35
N PRO A 154 -24.34 4.90 -9.27
CA PRO A 154 -24.97 4.03 -10.26
C PRO A 154 -24.02 3.70 -11.43
N CYS A 155 -22.91 3.04 -11.12
CA CYS A 155 -21.83 2.72 -12.04
C CYS A 155 -21.68 1.20 -12.09
N ALA A 156 -22.22 0.61 -13.15
CA ALA A 156 -22.26 -0.84 -13.33
C ALA A 156 -21.06 -1.31 -14.15
N VAL A 157 -20.06 -1.86 -13.45
CA VAL A 157 -18.89 -2.51 -14.04
C VAL A 157 -18.55 -3.79 -13.28
N ALA A 158 -17.74 -4.63 -13.90
CA ALA A 158 -17.22 -5.79 -13.18
C ALA A 158 -16.29 -5.33 -12.04
N PRO A 159 -16.21 -6.11 -10.95
CA PRO A 159 -15.26 -5.85 -9.89
C PRO A 159 -13.82 -5.86 -10.43
N MET A 160 -13.00 -4.96 -9.91
CA MET A 160 -11.56 -5.05 -10.08
C MET A 160 -11.01 -6.02 -9.04
N THR A 161 -10.08 -6.90 -9.44
CA THR A 161 -9.34 -7.76 -8.52
C THR A 161 -7.89 -7.34 -8.48
N LEU A 162 -7.40 -7.13 -7.27
CA LEU A 162 -6.01 -6.91 -6.96
C LEU A 162 -5.43 -8.19 -6.34
N LYS A 163 -4.21 -8.54 -6.74
CA LYS A 163 -3.46 -9.63 -6.15
C LYS A 163 -2.34 -9.08 -5.30
N LYS A 164 -2.14 -9.72 -4.15
CA LYS A 164 -1.01 -9.46 -3.27
C LYS A 164 0.28 -9.87 -3.99
N ASP A 165 1.19 -8.92 -4.12
CA ASP A 165 2.49 -9.11 -4.73
C ASP A 165 3.57 -8.87 -3.68
N SER A 166 4.20 -9.96 -3.23
CA SER A 166 5.23 -9.91 -2.21
C SER A 166 6.58 -9.59 -2.83
N PHE A 167 7.36 -8.75 -2.16
CA PHE A 167 8.71 -8.41 -2.59
C PHE A 167 9.73 -8.57 -1.46
N PHE A 168 10.97 -8.83 -1.86
CA PHE A 168 12.12 -8.91 -0.97
C PHE A 168 13.33 -8.30 -1.68
N CYS A 169 14.07 -7.45 -0.98
CA CYS A 169 15.28 -6.83 -1.51
C CYS A 169 16.36 -6.69 -0.42
N LEU A 170 17.60 -6.85 -0.87
CA LEU A 170 18.82 -6.65 -0.09
C LEU A 170 19.52 -5.39 -0.59
N ARG A 171 19.87 -4.49 0.31
CA ARG A 171 20.53 -3.22 -0.02
C ARG A 171 21.83 -3.06 0.77
N ALA A 172 22.94 -2.94 0.07
CA ALA A 172 24.16 -2.41 0.68
C ALA A 172 24.00 -0.90 0.86
N THR A 173 23.89 -0.42 2.10
CA THR A 173 23.84 1.00 2.42
C THR A 173 25.26 1.57 2.37
N LYS A 174 25.44 2.56 1.49
CA LYS A 174 26.67 3.37 1.43
C LYS A 174 26.43 4.70 2.14
N PHE A 175 27.50 5.39 2.50
CA PHE A 175 27.42 6.78 2.96
C PHE A 175 26.72 7.62 1.89
N GLY A 176 25.55 8.20 2.21
CA GLY A 176 24.66 8.87 1.24
C GLY A 176 23.33 8.17 0.98
N GLY A 177 23.09 6.99 1.57
CA GLY A 177 21.84 6.23 1.43
C GLY A 177 21.97 5.06 0.45
N SER A 178 20.97 4.18 0.45
CA SER A 178 20.85 3.10 -0.54
C SER A 178 19.86 3.49 -1.62
N THR A 179 20.05 2.95 -2.83
CA THR A 179 19.00 2.98 -3.85
C THR A 179 17.70 2.42 -3.26
N PRO A 180 16.54 3.07 -3.50
CA PRO A 180 15.25 2.49 -3.16
C PRO A 180 15.16 1.09 -3.76
N CYS A 181 14.46 0.18 -3.09
CA CYS A 181 14.09 -1.07 -3.76
C CYS A 181 13.16 -0.71 -4.91
N GLY A 182 13.67 -0.87 -6.13
CA GLY A 182 12.82 -0.84 -7.32
C GLY A 182 11.83 -1.98 -7.22
N ARG A 183 10.57 -1.67 -7.52
CA ARG A 183 9.55 -2.67 -7.85
C ARG A 183 9.74 -3.15 -9.28
#